data_AF-A0ABD5LZ81-F1
#
_entry.id   AF-A0ABD5LZ81-F1
#
_cell.length_a   1.000
_cell.length_b   1.000
_cell.length_c   1.000
_cell.angle_alpha   90.00
_cell.angle_beta   90.00
_cell.angle_gamma   90.00
#
_symmetry.space_group_name_H-M   'P 1'
#
loop_
_entity.id
_entity.type
_entity.pdbx_description
1 polymer ?
#
loop_
_entity_poly.entity_id
_entity_poly.type
_entity_poly.pdbx_seq_one_letter_code
_entity_poly.pdbx_strand_id
1 'polypeptide(L)'
;MTDDAFPDDEREAPTVSCERCGREWRLDREVEEIPPGGHAVEQFALDHERHTGHYPDDVSPWTARCERCPAGERFLAERPARRWAETHARHTRHAVRLEPPSGDSEVVSPGDDADRS
;
A
#
# COMPACT_ATOMS: atom_id res chain seq x y z
N MET A 1 -8.70 49.06 -3.21
CA MET A 1 -7.52 48.17 -3.13
C MET A 1 -8.09 46.78 -2.95
N THR A 2 -7.94 45.96 -3.98
CA THR A 2 -8.65 44.68 -4.14
C THR A 2 -7.92 43.60 -3.38
N ASP A 3 -8.69 42.96 -2.49
CA ASP A 3 -8.70 41.53 -2.17
C ASP A 3 -7.36 40.78 -2.27
N ASP A 4 -6.76 40.55 -1.11
CA ASP A 4 -5.65 39.62 -0.89
C ASP A 4 -6.20 38.19 -1.06
N ALA A 5 -6.39 37.78 -2.31
CA ALA A 5 -6.68 36.40 -2.66
C ALA A 5 -5.38 35.60 -2.56
N PHE A 6 -5.17 34.96 -1.41
CA PHE A 6 -4.16 33.93 -1.23
C PHE A 6 -4.28 32.93 -2.40
N PRO A 7 -3.23 32.68 -3.20
CA PRO A 7 -3.29 31.64 -4.22
C PRO A 7 -3.58 30.32 -3.49
N ASP A 8 -4.76 29.76 -3.80
CA ASP A 8 -5.23 28.49 -3.27
C ASP A 8 -4.15 27.44 -3.54
N ASP A 9 -3.59 26.91 -2.45
CA ASP A 9 -2.78 25.71 -2.31
C ASP A 9 -2.56 24.95 -3.64
N GLU A 10 -1.44 25.22 -4.32
CA GLU A 10 -0.87 24.36 -5.37
C GLU A 10 -0.39 23.03 -4.78
N ARG A 11 -1.25 22.29 -4.06
CA ARG A 11 -0.97 20.90 -3.76
C ARG A 11 -1.26 20.12 -5.04
N GLU A 12 -0.20 19.79 -5.76
CA GLU A 12 -0.26 18.85 -6.88
C GLU A 12 -1.00 17.59 -6.43
N ALA A 13 -2.24 17.45 -6.88
CA ALA A 13 -3.06 16.28 -6.63
C ALA A 13 -2.38 15.06 -7.27
N PRO A 14 -2.26 13.93 -6.56
CA PRO A 14 -1.63 12.75 -7.13
C PRO A 14 -2.44 12.26 -8.32
N THR A 15 -1.75 11.90 -9.40
CA THR A 15 -2.36 11.35 -10.61
C THR A 15 -2.11 9.85 -10.64
N VAL A 16 -3.14 9.08 -10.98
CA VAL A 16 -3.08 7.62 -11.09
C VAL A 16 -3.47 7.21 -12.50
N SER A 17 -2.64 6.38 -13.14
CA SER A 17 -2.86 5.90 -14.50
C SER A 17 -3.09 4.38 -14.51
N CYS A 18 -3.92 3.92 -15.45
CA CYS A 18 -4.13 2.50 -15.69
C CYS A 18 -4.27 2.22 -17.20
N GLU A 19 -3.19 1.75 -17.81
CA GLU A 19 -3.07 1.34 -19.21
C GLU A 19 -4.05 0.22 -19.54
N ARG A 20 -4.25 -0.71 -18.60
CA ARG A 20 -5.21 -1.82 -18.77
C ARG A 20 -6.65 -1.34 -18.91
N CYS A 21 -7.01 -0.26 -18.24
CA CYS A 21 -8.30 0.39 -18.36
C CYS A 21 -8.32 1.53 -19.39
N GLY A 22 -7.15 1.94 -19.89
CA GLY A 22 -6.97 3.07 -20.81
C GLY A 22 -7.39 4.42 -20.23
N ARG A 23 -7.23 4.63 -18.92
CA ARG A 23 -7.72 5.83 -18.22
C ARG A 23 -6.71 6.36 -17.22
N GLU A 24 -6.77 7.67 -16.99
CA GLU A 24 -5.98 8.41 -16.01
C GLU A 24 -6.94 9.23 -15.14
N TRP A 25 -6.65 9.30 -13.84
CA TRP A 25 -7.43 10.02 -12.85
C TRP A 25 -6.53 10.94 -12.05
N ARG A 26 -6.85 12.24 -12.05
CA ARG A 26 -6.31 13.19 -11.09
C ARG A 26 -7.12 13.06 -9.82
N LEU A 27 -6.47 12.77 -8.68
CA LEU A 27 -7.14 12.66 -7.39
C LEU A 27 -7.15 14.04 -6.71
N ASP A 28 -7.78 15.01 -7.38
CA ASP A 28 -8.04 16.32 -6.80
C ASP A 28 -9.00 16.21 -5.63
N ARG A 29 -8.82 17.11 -4.67
CA ARG A 29 -9.34 17.01 -3.30
C ARG A 29 -10.87 17.09 -3.20
N GLU A 30 -11.60 17.07 -4.31
CA GLU A 30 -13.07 17.05 -4.37
C GLU A 30 -13.62 15.61 -4.27
N VAL A 31 -13.07 14.82 -3.37
CA VAL A 31 -13.79 13.68 -2.78
C VAL A 31 -14.02 14.06 -1.33
N GLU A 32 -15.19 14.61 -1.03
CA GLU A 32 -15.63 15.10 0.30
C GLU A 32 -15.63 14.02 1.41
N GLU A 33 -15.04 12.85 1.16
CA GLU A 33 -14.96 11.71 2.07
C GLU A 33 -13.53 11.17 2.29
N ILE A 34 -12.50 11.73 1.63
CA ILE A 34 -11.11 11.24 1.78
C ILE A 34 -10.27 12.25 2.58
N PRO A 35 -9.79 11.89 3.79
CA PRO A 35 -8.96 12.79 4.59
C PRO A 35 -7.64 13.12 3.86
N PRO A 36 -7.16 14.37 3.95
CA PRO A 36 -5.98 14.80 3.23
C PRO A 36 -4.71 14.17 3.81
N GLY A 37 -3.98 13.45 2.95
CA GLY A 37 -2.64 12.94 3.23
C GLY A 37 -2.50 11.47 2.88
N GLY A 38 -1.59 11.16 1.94
CA GLY A 38 -0.99 9.84 1.68
C GLY A 38 -1.89 8.69 1.21
N HIS A 39 -3.17 8.67 1.59
CA HIS A 39 -4.05 7.51 1.47
C HIS A 39 -5.03 7.60 0.30
N ALA A 40 -5.08 8.70 -0.45
CA ALA A 40 -5.98 8.83 -1.61
C ALA A 40 -5.63 7.83 -2.72
N VAL A 41 -4.33 7.72 -3.07
CA VAL A 41 -3.82 6.71 -4.02
C VAL A 41 -4.04 5.30 -3.48
N GLU A 42 -3.83 5.10 -2.17
CA GLU A 42 -4.03 3.81 -1.51
C GLU A 42 -5.48 3.33 -1.63
N GLN A 43 -6.44 4.18 -1.25
CA GLN A 43 -7.86 3.85 -1.30
C GLN A 43 -8.35 3.65 -2.73
N PHE A 44 -7.93 4.51 -3.66
CA PHE A 44 -8.24 4.35 -5.08
C PHE A 44 -7.71 3.00 -5.60
N ALA A 45 -6.48 2.64 -5.26
CA ALA A 45 -5.88 1.40 -5.72
C ALA A 45 -6.55 0.15 -5.14
N LEU A 46 -6.96 0.16 -3.87
CA LEU A 46 -7.75 -0.93 -3.28
C LEU A 46 -9.12 -1.04 -3.94
N ASP A 47 -9.81 0.09 -4.16
CA ASP A 47 -11.12 0.09 -4.78
C ASP A 47 -11.06 -0.37 -6.24
N HIS A 48 -10.10 0.16 -6.99
CA HIS A 48 -9.87 -0.21 -8.39
C HIS A 48 -9.50 -1.69 -8.52
N GLU A 49 -8.67 -2.25 -7.63
CA GLU A 49 -8.37 -3.68 -7.63
C GLU A 49 -9.59 -4.53 -7.31
N ARG A 50 -10.43 -4.12 -6.34
CA ARG A 50 -11.66 -4.82 -6.01
C ARG A 50 -12.68 -4.83 -7.15
N HIS A 51 -12.74 -3.74 -7.93
CA HIS A 51 -13.68 -3.61 -9.04
C HIS A 51 -13.16 -4.18 -10.37
N THR A 52 -11.84 -4.13 -10.61
CA THR A 52 -11.24 -4.46 -11.91
C THR A 52 -10.30 -5.67 -11.88
N GLY A 53 -9.96 -6.18 -10.69
CA GLY A 53 -9.06 -7.31 -10.49
C GLY A 53 -7.57 -7.01 -10.72
N HIS A 54 -7.19 -5.73 -10.83
CA HIS A 54 -5.79 -5.32 -10.99
C HIS A 54 -5.50 -3.98 -10.33
N TYR A 55 -4.24 -3.73 -9.98
CA TYR A 55 -3.81 -2.41 -9.51
C TYR A 55 -3.48 -1.48 -10.69
N PRO A 56 -3.58 -0.15 -10.51
CA PRO A 56 -3.04 0.85 -11.44
C PRO A 56 -1.52 0.73 -11.64
N ASP A 57 -0.98 1.30 -12.72
CA ASP A 57 0.39 0.98 -13.18
C ASP A 57 1.48 1.44 -12.20
N ASP A 58 1.28 2.58 -11.53
CA ASP A 58 2.21 3.12 -10.53
C ASP A 58 1.95 2.57 -9.11
N VAL A 59 1.03 1.61 -8.95
CA VAL A 59 0.70 1.03 -7.65
C VAL A 59 1.06 -0.44 -7.62
N SER A 60 2.23 -0.72 -7.06
CA SER A 60 2.67 -2.06 -6.75
C SER A 60 2.50 -2.33 -5.24
N PRO A 61 1.82 -3.43 -4.83
CA PRO A 61 1.63 -3.74 -3.42
C PRO A 61 2.87 -4.41 -2.82
N TRP A 62 3.04 -4.24 -1.51
CA TRP A 62 3.79 -5.17 -0.69
C TRP A 62 3.12 -6.54 -0.70
N THR A 63 3.90 -7.59 -0.86
CA THR A 63 3.39 -8.97 -0.89
C THR A 63 4.05 -9.78 0.22
N ALA A 64 3.26 -10.28 1.16
CA ALA A 64 3.72 -11.18 2.20
C ALA A 64 3.29 -12.61 1.87
N ARG A 65 4.23 -13.54 1.75
CA ARG A 65 3.96 -14.95 1.40
C ARG A 65 4.66 -15.88 2.37
N CYS A 66 3.88 -16.77 2.97
CA CYS A 66 4.46 -17.85 3.75
C CYS A 66 5.21 -18.81 2.82
N GLU A 67 6.44 -19.18 3.16
CA GLU A 67 7.24 -20.10 2.33
C GLU A 67 6.82 -21.57 2.53
N ARG A 68 5.94 -21.83 3.50
CA ARG A 68 5.62 -23.18 4.00
C ARG A 68 4.15 -23.57 3.81
N CYS A 69 3.25 -22.60 3.71
CA CYS A 69 1.82 -22.84 3.57
C CYS A 69 1.23 -21.89 2.53
N PRO A 70 0.01 -22.14 2.01
CA PRO A 70 -0.58 -21.31 0.95
C PRO A 70 -1.01 -19.92 1.41
N ALA A 71 -0.76 -19.54 2.68
CA ALA A 71 -1.13 -18.23 3.19
C ALA A 71 -0.23 -17.13 2.60
N GLY A 72 -0.86 -16.07 2.13
CA GLY A 72 -0.20 -14.84 1.73
C GLY A 72 -1.21 -13.71 1.60
N GLU A 73 -0.75 -12.48 1.75
CA GLU A 73 -1.59 -11.28 1.69
C GLU A 73 -0.85 -10.13 1.01
N ARG A 74 -1.60 -9.24 0.37
CA ARG A 74 -1.09 -8.03 -0.30
C ARG A 74 -1.50 -6.79 0.48
N PHE A 75 -0.58 -5.83 0.56
CA PHE A 75 -0.78 -4.58 1.29
C PHE A 75 -0.23 -3.42 0.49
N LEU A 76 -0.81 -2.24 0.64
CA LEU A 76 -0.30 -1.03 -0.01
C LEU A 76 0.71 -0.26 0.84
N ALA A 77 0.95 -0.71 2.07
CA ALA A 77 1.94 -0.14 2.98
C ALA A 77 2.81 -1.24 3.62
N GLU A 78 4.06 -0.90 3.90
CA GLU A 78 5.05 -1.81 4.51
C GLU A 78 4.60 -2.29 5.89
N ARG A 79 4.19 -1.36 6.76
CA ARG A 79 3.87 -1.63 8.17
C ARG A 79 2.82 -2.74 8.34
N PRO A 80 1.64 -2.70 7.69
CA PRO A 80 0.68 -3.79 7.81
C PRO A 80 1.21 -5.10 7.21
N ALA A 81 1.98 -5.05 6.12
CA ALA A 81 2.59 -6.23 5.52
C ALA A 81 3.57 -6.93 6.46
N ARG A 82 4.48 -6.15 7.06
CA ARG A 82 5.45 -6.63 8.04
C ARG A 82 4.78 -7.17 9.29
N ARG A 83 3.78 -6.46 9.83
CA ARG A 83 3.03 -6.93 11.01
C ARG A 83 2.33 -8.26 10.73
N TRP A 84 1.74 -8.44 9.56
CA TRP A 84 1.16 -9.73 9.16
C TRP A 84 2.22 -10.82 9.11
N ALA A 85 3.38 -10.54 8.49
CA ALA A 85 4.47 -11.49 8.37
C ALA A 85 5.01 -11.93 9.74
N GLU A 86 5.28 -10.97 10.64
CA GLU A 86 5.73 -11.24 12.01
C GLU A 86 4.71 -12.05 12.80
N THR A 87 3.44 -11.67 12.72
CA THR A 87 2.34 -12.37 13.41
C THR A 87 2.22 -13.81 12.89
N HIS A 88 2.20 -13.99 11.57
CA HIS A 88 2.11 -15.30 10.95
C HIS A 88 3.30 -16.18 11.33
N ALA A 89 4.53 -15.64 11.21
CA ALA A 89 5.74 -16.35 11.55
C ALA A 89 5.73 -16.79 13.02
N ARG A 90 5.38 -15.90 13.94
CA ARG A 90 5.28 -16.23 15.37
C ARG A 90 4.27 -17.35 15.67
N HIS A 91 3.09 -17.29 15.06
CA HIS A 91 2.02 -18.26 15.36
C HIS A 91 2.23 -19.62 14.70
N THR A 92 2.81 -19.64 13.50
CA THR A 92 2.95 -20.87 12.69
C THR A 92 4.35 -21.46 12.74
N ARG A 93 5.33 -20.70 13.24
CA ARG A 93 6.76 -20.99 13.13
C ARG A 93 7.24 -21.13 11.68
N HIS A 94 6.57 -20.48 10.74
CA HIS A 94 6.96 -20.47 9.33
C HIS A 94 7.73 -19.20 9.00
N ALA A 95 8.71 -19.31 8.10
CA ALA A 95 9.30 -18.13 7.48
C ALA A 95 8.31 -17.50 6.50
N VAL A 96 8.23 -16.17 6.53
CA VAL A 96 7.40 -15.38 5.62
C VAL A 96 8.32 -14.49 4.79
N ARG A 97 8.24 -14.63 3.47
CA ARG A 97 8.88 -13.71 2.54
C ARG A 97 8.04 -12.45 2.42
N LEU A 98 8.67 -11.30 2.62
CA LEU A 98 8.09 -9.99 2.45
C LEU A 98 8.73 -9.32 1.23
N GLU A 99 7.94 -9.12 0.19
CA GLU A 99 8.36 -8.56 -1.09
C GLU A 99 7.88 -7.11 -1.16
N PRO A 100 8.80 -6.11 -1.21
CA PRO A 100 8.42 -4.72 -1.40
C PRO A 100 7.97 -4.47 -2.85
N PRO A 101 7.23 -3.36 -3.09
CA PRO A 101 6.91 -2.88 -4.45
C PRO A 101 8.15 -2.62 -5.31
N SER A 102 9.25 -2.25 -4.67
CA SER A 102 10.54 -1.97 -5.30
C SER A 102 11.66 -2.23 -4.29
N GLY A 103 12.75 -2.84 -4.76
CA GLY A 103 13.88 -3.24 -3.91
C GLY A 103 13.89 -4.74 -3.58
N ASP A 104 14.70 -5.11 -2.60
CA ASP A 104 14.96 -6.50 -2.26
C ASP A 104 13.92 -7.08 -1.29
N SER A 105 13.56 -8.35 -1.49
CA SER A 105 12.69 -9.09 -0.57
C SER A 105 13.40 -9.40 0.74
N GLU A 106 12.70 -9.28 1.86
CA GLU A 106 13.16 -9.70 3.19
C GLU A 106 12.48 -11.03 3.59
N VAL A 107 13.14 -11.81 4.45
CA VAL A 107 12.53 -12.98 5.08
C VAL A 107 12.32 -12.72 6.57
N VAL A 108 11.05 -12.69 6.98
CA VAL A 108 10.65 -12.64 8.38
C VAL A 108 10.60 -14.06 8.91
N SER A 109 11.62 -14.42 9.67
CA SER A 109 11.68 -15.69 10.39
C SER A 109 10.80 -15.63 11.64
N PRO A 110 10.28 -16.78 12.12
CA PRO A 110 9.71 -16.84 13.45
C PRO A 110 10.80 -16.45 14.42
N GLY A 111 10.67 -15.28 15.05
CA GLY A 111 11.63 -14.87 16.07
C GLY A 111 11.71 -15.96 17.13
N ASP A 112 12.90 -16.52 17.35
CA ASP A 112 13.20 -17.10 18.64
C ASP A 112 13.01 -15.95 19.64
N ASP A 113 12.03 -16.09 20.54
CA ASP A 113 11.83 -15.27 21.75
C ASP A 113 13.09 -15.44 22.65
N ALA A 114 14.25 -14.98 22.19
CA ALA A 114 15.56 -15.20 22.80
C ALA A 114 16.40 -13.92 22.81
N ASP A 115 15.79 -12.74 22.97
CA ASP A 115 16.50 -11.58 23.53
C ASP A 115 15.49 -10.53 24.03
N ARG A 116 14.84 -10.85 25.15
CA ARG A 116 14.21 -9.84 26.01
C ARG A 116 14.25 -10.32 27.45
N SER A 117 15.42 -10.22 28.09
CA SER A 117 15.62 -10.34 29.53
C SER A 117 16.08 -9.00 30.11
#